data_AF-D1QV84-F1
#
_entry.id   AF-D1QV84-F1
#
_cell.length_a   1.000
_cell.length_b   1.000
_cell.length_c   1.000
_cell.angle_alpha   90.00
_cell.angle_beta   90.00
_cell.angle_gamma   90.00
#
_symmetry.space_group_name_H-M   'P 1'
#
loop_
_entity.id
_entity.type
_entity.pdbx_description
1 polymer ?
#
loop_
_entity_poly.entity_id
_entity_poly.type
_entity_poly.pdbx_seq_one_letter_code
_entity_poly.pdbx_strand_id
1 'polypeptide(L)'
;MKYRYETNDDATYHLLLQQAKRMRSQPTEAERTLWKYLKGNQLGAHFRQQHPIFDYIPDFVCLSRRLIIELDGDYHLTEEQLRKDEERSRWLATKGFTILRFSNDDVFLRLHFVLDKIRNKMKENDNMPSVDNKSASLSQADTPSLREGRGGSTGRLLIFSAPSGSGKSTIVQWLMKEHPELNLHFSISCTSRAPRGTEQNGVEYFFLTPEEFKQKIANGEFLEYEEVYKDRFYGTLKSQVEDQIERGENVVFDVDVKGGCNIKQFYGDRAMSIFVQPPSIEELRRRLNGRGTDLPEVIEQRLAKANYELSFAPKFDHIVVNNDLETAKQETHKLLISFLNNR
;
A
#
# COMPACT_ATOMS: atom_id res chain seq x y z
N MET A 1 -15.57 -17.99 29.68
CA MET A 1 -14.35 -17.44 30.32
C MET A 1 -14.49 -15.94 30.54
N LYS A 2 -13.80 -15.36 31.54
CA LYS A 2 -13.62 -13.90 31.61
C LYS A 2 -12.47 -13.50 30.69
N TYR A 3 -12.78 -13.11 29.46
CA TYR A 3 -11.80 -12.63 28.47
C TYR A 3 -11.21 -11.28 28.87
N ARG A 4 -10.27 -11.34 29.82
CA ARG A 4 -9.18 -10.37 29.98
C ARG A 4 -8.32 -10.40 28.72
N TYR A 5 -7.51 -9.37 28.56
CA TYR A 5 -6.49 -9.31 27.51
C TYR A 5 -5.53 -10.48 27.73
N GLU A 6 -5.25 -11.23 26.67
CA GLU A 6 -4.19 -12.24 26.65
C GLU A 6 -2.91 -11.46 26.37
N THR A 7 -1.90 -11.49 27.24
CA THR A 7 -0.65 -10.72 27.13
C THR A 7 0.51 -11.51 27.74
N ASN A 8 1.73 -11.30 27.25
CA ASN A 8 2.89 -12.09 27.70
C ASN A 8 3.47 -11.63 29.05
N ASP A 9 3.34 -10.34 29.40
CA ASP A 9 3.67 -9.80 30.72
C ASP A 9 2.75 -8.63 31.14
N ASP A 10 2.78 -8.28 32.43
CA ASP A 10 1.87 -7.30 33.07
C ASP A 10 2.28 -5.82 32.84
N ALA A 11 3.56 -5.55 32.52
CA ALA A 11 4.04 -4.20 32.22
C ALA A 11 3.74 -3.82 30.76
N THR A 12 4.03 -4.71 29.81
CA THR A 12 3.64 -4.58 28.40
C THR A 12 2.12 -4.47 28.27
N TYR A 13 1.37 -5.27 29.04
CA TYR A 13 -0.09 -5.16 29.15
C TYR A 13 -0.56 -3.73 29.49
N HIS A 14 0.03 -3.09 30.50
CA HIS A 14 -0.34 -1.73 30.88
C HIS A 14 -0.01 -0.67 29.81
N LEU A 15 1.06 -0.85 29.03
CA LEU A 15 1.40 0.02 27.91
C LEU A 15 0.41 -0.16 26.74
N LEU A 16 0.18 -1.40 26.31
CA LEU A 16 -0.76 -1.73 25.23
C LEU A 16 -2.20 -1.32 25.57
N LEU A 17 -2.60 -1.39 26.85
CA LEU A 17 -3.87 -0.83 27.32
C LEU A 17 -4.00 0.68 27.08
N GLN A 18 -2.94 1.45 27.30
CA GLN A 18 -2.96 2.90 27.10
C GLN A 18 -3.00 3.24 25.61
N GLN A 19 -2.17 2.57 24.80
CA GLN A 19 -2.19 2.70 23.34
C GLN A 19 -3.57 2.34 22.77
N ALA A 20 -4.15 1.21 23.18
CA ALA A 20 -5.48 0.78 22.78
C ALA A 20 -6.62 1.74 23.23
N LYS A 21 -6.45 2.47 24.35
CA LYS A 21 -7.39 3.54 24.73
C LYS A 21 -7.24 4.75 23.83
N ARG A 22 -6.01 5.16 23.51
CA ARG A 22 -5.73 6.29 22.61
C ARG A 22 -6.28 6.04 21.21
N MET A 23 -6.01 4.87 20.62
CA MET A 23 -6.53 4.48 19.29
C MET A 23 -8.07 4.55 19.26
N ARG A 24 -8.76 4.00 20.26
CA ARG A 24 -10.24 4.08 20.35
C ARG A 24 -10.80 5.49 20.52
N SER A 25 -10.00 6.44 20.98
CA SER A 25 -10.40 7.86 21.07
C SER A 25 -10.18 8.62 19.76
N GLN A 26 -9.32 8.11 18.86
CA GLN A 26 -8.95 8.72 17.58
C GLN A 26 -9.01 7.74 16.39
N PRO A 27 -10.08 6.92 16.24
CA PRO A 27 -10.15 5.91 15.18
C PRO A 27 -10.23 6.54 13.79
N THR A 28 -9.66 5.88 12.78
CA THR A 28 -9.82 6.25 11.37
C THR A 28 -11.29 6.29 10.95
N GLU A 29 -11.57 6.93 9.80
CA GLU A 29 -12.92 6.98 9.25
C GLU A 29 -13.41 5.61 8.76
N ALA A 30 -12.48 4.75 8.31
CA ALA A 30 -12.76 3.38 7.93
C ALA A 30 -13.05 2.51 9.16
N GLU A 31 -12.22 2.57 10.21
CA GLU A 31 -12.55 1.93 11.49
C GLU A 31 -13.93 2.38 12.00
N ARG A 32 -14.20 3.69 12.02
CA ARG A 32 -15.51 4.21 12.43
C ARG A 32 -16.65 3.72 11.55
N THR A 33 -16.38 3.44 10.28
CA THR A 33 -17.38 2.93 9.34
C THR A 33 -17.61 1.44 9.54
N LEU A 34 -16.58 0.61 9.54
CA LEU A 34 -16.68 -0.83 9.78
C LEU A 34 -17.20 -1.14 11.19
N TRP A 35 -16.76 -0.40 12.21
CA TRP A 35 -17.21 -0.56 13.60
C TRP A 35 -18.71 -0.32 13.79
N LYS A 36 -19.37 0.48 12.94
CA LYS A 36 -20.85 0.62 12.96
C LYS A 36 -21.55 -0.73 12.78
N TYR A 37 -20.94 -1.66 12.03
CA TYR A 37 -21.48 -2.97 11.66
C TYR A 37 -20.87 -4.13 12.46
N LEU A 38 -19.64 -3.99 12.98
CA LEU A 38 -19.02 -5.00 13.86
C LEU A 38 -19.48 -4.91 15.32
N LYS A 39 -19.84 -3.72 15.81
CA LYS A 39 -20.34 -3.53 17.18
C LYS A 39 -21.69 -4.22 17.39
N GLY A 40 -22.03 -4.52 18.64
CA GLY A 40 -23.38 -4.97 19.02
C GLY A 40 -23.80 -6.35 18.48
N ASN A 41 -22.85 -7.22 18.13
CA ASN A 41 -23.10 -8.60 17.66
C ASN A 41 -23.90 -8.70 16.34
N GLN A 42 -23.95 -7.64 15.53
CA GLN A 42 -24.76 -7.58 14.29
C GLN A 42 -24.37 -8.62 13.22
N LEU A 43 -23.14 -9.13 13.23
CA LEU A 43 -22.70 -10.24 12.36
C LEU A 43 -22.81 -11.64 13.01
N GLY A 44 -23.47 -11.76 14.17
CA GLY A 44 -23.61 -13.01 14.91
C GLY A 44 -22.39 -13.41 15.75
N ALA A 45 -21.37 -12.55 15.84
CA ALA A 45 -20.23 -12.73 16.75
C ALA A 45 -19.76 -11.40 17.36
N HIS A 46 -19.15 -11.49 18.54
CA HIS A 46 -18.68 -10.33 19.30
C HIS A 46 -17.27 -9.89 18.86
N PHE A 47 -17.22 -8.82 18.07
CA PHE A 47 -15.99 -8.09 17.77
C PHE A 47 -15.62 -7.10 18.89
N ARG A 48 -14.32 -6.86 19.03
CA ARG A 48 -13.72 -5.85 19.90
C ARG A 48 -12.79 -4.98 19.06
N GLN A 49 -12.99 -3.66 19.03
CA GLN A 49 -12.02 -2.73 18.46
C GLN A 49 -10.76 -2.69 19.33
N GLN A 50 -9.57 -2.71 18.72
CA GLN A 50 -8.25 -2.41 19.32
C GLN A 50 -8.00 -3.13 20.63
N HIS A 51 -8.26 -4.43 20.67
CA HIS A 51 -8.17 -5.24 21.89
C HIS A 51 -6.85 -6.00 21.91
N PRO A 52 -5.84 -5.58 22.72
CA PRO A 52 -4.57 -6.27 22.83
C PRO A 52 -4.70 -7.79 22.98
N ILE A 53 -3.96 -8.51 22.14
CA ILE A 53 -3.83 -9.96 22.09
C ILE A 53 -2.34 -10.25 21.90
N PHE A 54 -1.76 -10.89 22.91
CA PHE A 54 -0.33 -10.96 23.15
C PHE A 54 0.27 -9.55 23.05
N ASP A 55 1.39 -9.40 22.33
CA ASP A 55 2.10 -8.13 22.26
C ASP A 55 1.64 -7.27 21.05
N TYR A 56 0.38 -7.44 20.63
CA TYR A 56 -0.21 -6.85 19.43
C TYR A 56 -1.59 -6.26 19.69
N ILE A 57 -1.93 -5.17 18.98
CA ILE A 57 -3.24 -4.50 19.02
C ILE A 57 -3.84 -4.54 17.61
N PRO A 58 -4.71 -5.51 17.31
CA PRO A 58 -5.44 -5.57 16.04
C PRO A 58 -6.58 -4.55 15.98
N ASP A 59 -6.86 -3.93 14.83
CA ASP A 59 -7.92 -2.92 14.69
C ASP A 59 -9.29 -3.47 15.14
N PHE A 60 -9.64 -4.67 14.71
CA PHE A 60 -10.77 -5.42 15.26
C PHE A 60 -10.42 -6.89 15.45
N VAL A 61 -10.99 -7.50 16.49
CA VAL A 61 -10.85 -8.94 16.72
C VAL A 61 -12.09 -9.58 17.31
N CYS A 62 -12.48 -10.72 16.76
CA CYS A 62 -13.46 -11.63 17.32
C CYS A 62 -12.73 -12.82 17.97
N LEU A 63 -12.51 -12.72 19.27
CA LEU A 63 -11.83 -13.75 20.07
C LEU A 63 -12.47 -15.15 19.91
N SER A 64 -13.81 -15.21 19.91
CA SER A 64 -14.57 -16.46 19.82
C SER A 64 -14.48 -17.16 18.46
N ARG A 65 -13.98 -16.47 17.41
CA ARG A 65 -13.70 -17.04 16.07
C ARG A 65 -12.21 -17.02 15.72
N ARG A 66 -11.36 -16.62 16.69
CA ARG A 66 -9.94 -16.26 16.50
C ARG A 66 -9.68 -15.45 15.21
N LEU A 67 -10.58 -14.50 14.92
CA LEU A 67 -10.55 -13.73 13.67
C LEU A 67 -10.14 -12.29 13.95
N ILE A 68 -8.96 -11.94 13.46
CA ILE A 68 -8.38 -10.60 13.45
C ILE A 68 -8.73 -9.90 12.13
N ILE A 69 -8.98 -8.59 12.19
CA ILE A 69 -9.21 -7.70 11.04
C ILE A 69 -8.34 -6.45 11.21
N GLU A 70 -7.52 -6.16 10.21
CA GLU A 70 -6.74 -4.91 10.10
C GLU A 70 -7.24 -4.07 8.93
N LEU A 71 -7.21 -2.74 9.11
CA LEU A 71 -7.48 -1.77 8.05
C LEU A 71 -6.19 -1.06 7.62
N ASP A 72 -6.17 -0.54 6.40
CA ASP A 72 -4.96 -0.05 5.70
C ASP A 72 -3.80 -1.07 5.69
N GLY A 73 -4.02 -2.17 4.96
CA GLY A 73 -2.98 -3.15 4.63
C GLY A 73 -1.92 -2.68 3.62
N ASP A 74 -1.54 -1.40 3.62
CA ASP A 74 -0.37 -0.92 2.87
C ASP A 74 0.90 -1.34 3.63
N TYR A 75 1.69 -2.23 3.03
CA TYR A 75 2.88 -2.80 3.64
C TYR A 75 4.08 -1.88 3.42
N HIS A 76 4.35 -1.04 4.41
CA HIS A 76 5.36 0.01 4.29
C HIS A 76 6.78 -0.55 4.19
N LEU A 77 7.50 -0.10 3.16
CA LEU A 77 8.51 -0.88 2.44
C LEU A 77 9.91 -0.84 3.06
N THR A 78 10.07 -1.40 4.26
CA THR A 78 11.37 -1.90 4.72
C THR A 78 11.32 -3.42 4.89
N GLU A 79 12.39 -4.11 4.49
CA GLU A 79 12.46 -5.57 4.65
C GLU A 79 12.34 -5.99 6.12
N GLU A 80 12.84 -5.16 7.04
CA GLU A 80 12.72 -5.39 8.48
C GLU A 80 11.26 -5.32 8.96
N GLN A 81 10.49 -4.33 8.50
CA GLN A 81 9.07 -4.20 8.84
C GLN A 81 8.25 -5.35 8.24
N LEU A 82 8.50 -5.69 6.96
CA LEU A 82 7.89 -6.83 6.28
C LEU A 82 8.18 -8.16 6.99
N ARG A 83 9.44 -8.42 7.36
CA ARG A 83 9.84 -9.66 8.03
C ARG A 83 9.22 -9.77 9.42
N LYS A 84 9.16 -8.66 10.18
CA LYS A 84 8.44 -8.57 11.47
C LYS A 84 6.93 -8.83 11.29
N ASP A 85 6.31 -8.30 10.23
CA ASP A 85 4.89 -8.49 9.97
C ASP A 85 4.55 -9.93 9.58
N GLU A 86 5.40 -10.59 8.77
CA GLU A 86 5.26 -12.01 8.50
C GLU A 86 5.54 -12.87 9.74
N GLU A 87 6.59 -12.59 10.51
CA GLU A 87 6.90 -13.31 11.76
C GLU A 87 5.73 -13.21 12.73
N ARG A 88 5.17 -12.01 12.92
CA ARG A 88 3.96 -11.75 13.71
C ARG A 88 2.74 -12.51 13.17
N SER A 89 2.52 -12.49 11.86
CA SER A 89 1.38 -13.18 11.22
C SER A 89 1.50 -14.71 11.33
N ARG A 90 2.69 -15.27 11.10
CA ARG A 90 3.01 -16.69 11.29
C ARG A 90 2.85 -17.10 12.76
N TRP A 91 3.32 -16.28 13.69
CA TRP A 91 3.21 -16.55 15.12
C TRP A 91 1.76 -16.52 15.61
N LEU A 92 0.96 -15.54 15.21
CA LEU A 92 -0.48 -15.48 15.50
C LEU A 92 -1.23 -16.69 14.90
N ALA A 93 -0.83 -17.17 13.72
CA ALA A 93 -1.36 -18.41 13.15
C ALA A 93 -1.03 -19.66 14.00
N THR A 94 0.13 -19.73 14.68
CA THR A 94 0.39 -20.82 15.66
C THR A 94 -0.55 -20.79 16.87
N LYS A 95 -1.08 -19.61 17.21
CA LYS A 95 -2.14 -19.43 18.23
C LYS A 95 -3.53 -19.67 17.66
N GLY A 96 -3.64 -20.09 16.40
CA GLY A 96 -4.90 -20.31 15.68
C GLY A 96 -5.65 -19.03 15.31
N PHE A 97 -5.00 -17.86 15.34
CA PHE A 97 -5.61 -16.64 14.83
C PHE A 97 -5.46 -16.54 13.31
N THR A 98 -6.53 -16.11 12.63
CA THR A 98 -6.48 -15.73 11.21
C THR A 98 -6.62 -14.22 11.08
N ILE A 99 -5.84 -13.61 10.19
CA ILE A 99 -5.86 -12.18 9.91
C ILE A 99 -6.55 -11.94 8.57
N LEU A 100 -7.55 -11.05 8.54
CA LEU A 100 -8.04 -10.42 7.31
C LEU A 100 -7.50 -8.99 7.25
N ARG A 101 -6.80 -8.64 6.18
CA ARG A 101 -6.46 -7.24 5.88
C ARG A 101 -7.38 -6.70 4.78
N PHE A 102 -7.66 -5.41 4.88
CA PHE A 102 -8.45 -4.61 3.95
C PHE A 102 -7.77 -3.24 3.78
N SER A 103 -7.93 -2.58 2.63
CA SER A 103 -7.61 -1.15 2.53
C SER A 103 -8.79 -0.32 3.06
N ASN A 104 -8.58 0.96 3.38
CA ASN A 104 -9.72 1.83 3.68
C ASN A 104 -10.67 1.98 2.49
N ASP A 105 -10.18 1.88 1.25
CA ASP A 105 -11.03 1.85 0.04
C ASP A 105 -11.94 0.62 0.00
N ASP A 106 -11.53 -0.54 0.53
CA ASP A 106 -12.44 -1.68 0.70
C ASP A 106 -13.58 -1.31 1.67
N VAL A 107 -13.29 -0.58 2.74
CA VAL A 107 -14.29 -0.19 3.75
C VAL A 107 -15.20 0.94 3.26
N PHE A 108 -14.70 1.88 2.45
CA PHE A 108 -15.49 2.98 1.91
C PHE A 108 -16.28 2.60 0.66
N LEU A 109 -15.65 1.93 -0.30
CA LEU A 109 -16.22 1.63 -1.62
C LEU A 109 -16.83 0.23 -1.70
N ARG A 110 -16.42 -0.70 -0.83
CA ARG A 110 -16.79 -2.13 -0.91
C ARG A 110 -17.26 -2.71 0.44
N LEU A 111 -17.88 -1.91 1.30
CA LEU A 111 -18.24 -2.30 2.67
C LEU A 111 -19.02 -3.62 2.78
N HIS A 112 -19.92 -3.90 1.83
CA HIS A 112 -20.65 -5.17 1.78
C HIS A 112 -19.71 -6.37 1.60
N PHE A 113 -18.73 -6.28 0.69
CA PHE A 113 -17.69 -7.30 0.48
C PHE A 113 -16.79 -7.47 1.71
N VAL A 114 -16.46 -6.38 2.42
CA VAL A 114 -15.74 -6.46 3.70
C VAL A 114 -16.53 -7.29 4.72
N LEU A 115 -17.81 -6.96 4.91
CA LEU A 115 -18.69 -7.66 5.84
C LEU A 115 -18.96 -9.13 5.43
N ASP A 116 -19.06 -9.42 4.13
CA ASP A 116 -19.22 -10.78 3.61
C ASP A 116 -17.96 -11.62 3.77
N LYS A 117 -16.76 -11.07 3.46
CA LYS A 117 -15.48 -11.75 3.65
C LYS A 117 -15.25 -12.06 5.13
N ILE A 118 -15.61 -11.14 6.03
CA ILE A 118 -15.63 -11.37 7.49
C ILE A 118 -16.62 -12.47 7.85
N ARG A 119 -17.88 -12.40 7.37
CA ARG A 119 -18.93 -13.39 7.70
C ARG A 119 -18.59 -14.80 7.19
N ASN A 120 -18.01 -14.90 6.01
CA ASN A 120 -17.58 -16.18 5.43
C ASN A 120 -16.37 -16.72 6.19
N LYS A 121 -15.37 -15.88 6.51
CA LYS A 121 -14.20 -16.34 7.27
C LYS A 121 -14.55 -16.76 8.70
N MET A 122 -15.54 -16.12 9.32
CA MET A 122 -16.10 -16.60 10.59
C MET A 122 -16.72 -18.00 10.47
N LYS A 123 -17.41 -18.34 9.38
CA LYS A 123 -18.00 -19.68 9.15
C LYS A 123 -16.92 -20.73 8.85
N GLU A 124 -15.88 -20.39 8.09
CA GLU A 124 -14.74 -21.28 7.85
C GLU A 124 -14.09 -21.68 9.19
N ASN A 125 -13.88 -20.71 10.08
CA ASN A 125 -13.27 -20.90 11.38
C ASN A 125 -14.15 -21.67 12.39
N ASP A 126 -15.45 -21.91 12.12
CA ASP A 126 -16.29 -22.80 12.94
C ASP A 126 -15.97 -24.28 12.74
N ASN A 127 -15.35 -24.66 11.62
CA ASN A 127 -15.10 -26.06 11.23
C ASN A 127 -13.67 -26.55 11.55
N MET A 128 -12.86 -25.76 12.24
CA MET A 128 -11.43 -26.03 12.41
C MET A 128 -11.11 -26.61 13.82
N PRO A 129 -10.50 -27.81 13.93
CA PRO A 129 -10.20 -28.41 15.22
C PRO A 129 -9.10 -27.65 15.97
N SER A 130 -9.22 -27.62 17.31
CA SER A 130 -8.25 -26.96 18.20
C SER A 130 -6.93 -27.72 18.29
N VAL A 131 -5.81 -26.99 18.20
CA VAL A 131 -4.44 -27.51 18.38
C VAL A 131 -3.77 -26.80 19.58
N ASP A 132 -3.03 -27.56 20.38
CA ASP A 132 -2.39 -27.12 21.63
C ASP A 132 -0.98 -26.54 21.45
N ASN A 133 -0.55 -25.72 22.43
CA ASN A 133 0.77 -25.07 22.46
C ASN A 133 1.88 -25.98 23.01
N LYS A 134 3.08 -25.90 22.39
CA LYS A 134 4.39 -26.06 23.06
C LYS A 134 5.40 -25.04 22.52
N SER A 135 6.52 -24.84 23.22
CA SER A 135 7.32 -23.60 23.16
C SER A 135 8.85 -23.82 23.18
N ALA A 136 9.60 -23.03 22.40
CA ALA A 136 11.05 -22.78 22.46
C ALA A 136 11.43 -21.61 21.50
N SER A 137 12.65 -21.07 21.47
CA SER A 137 13.31 -20.21 22.49
C SER A 137 14.67 -19.66 21.96
N LEU A 138 14.77 -18.34 21.74
CA LEU A 138 15.96 -17.44 21.72
C LEU A 138 17.34 -17.88 21.15
N SER A 139 17.91 -17.07 20.24
CA SER A 139 19.35 -16.68 20.20
C SER A 139 19.61 -15.45 19.29
N GLN A 140 20.87 -15.03 19.14
CA GLN A 140 21.36 -13.75 18.53
C GLN A 140 22.58 -14.04 17.59
N ALA A 141 23.15 -13.13 16.78
CA ALA A 141 22.95 -11.67 16.60
C ALA A 141 22.66 -11.30 15.10
N ASP A 142 23.32 -10.42 14.33
CA ASP A 142 24.49 -9.51 14.47
C ASP A 142 24.46 -8.37 13.39
N THR A 143 25.38 -7.39 13.40
CA THR A 143 25.37 -6.19 12.52
C THR A 143 26.68 -5.94 11.75
N PRO A 144 26.64 -5.54 10.46
CA PRO A 144 27.74 -4.83 9.80
C PRO A 144 27.33 -3.49 9.12
N SER A 145 28.31 -2.73 8.63
CA SER A 145 28.21 -1.28 8.38
C SER A 145 28.36 -0.79 6.93
N LEU A 146 27.98 0.50 6.74
CA LEU A 146 28.16 1.37 5.58
C LEU A 146 29.49 1.22 4.80
N ARG A 147 29.43 1.45 3.48
CA ARG A 147 30.55 1.94 2.65
C ARG A 147 30.08 2.90 1.55
N GLU A 148 31.00 3.72 1.06
CA GLU A 148 30.72 4.94 0.30
C GLU A 148 30.98 4.82 -1.22
N GLY A 149 30.32 5.69 -1.99
CA GLY A 149 31.01 6.54 -2.97
C GLY A 149 31.40 5.96 -4.34
N ARG A 150 30.60 6.29 -5.37
CA ARG A 150 31.09 6.60 -6.72
C ARG A 150 30.39 7.88 -7.21
N GLY A 151 31.13 8.74 -7.91
CA GLY A 151 30.76 10.15 -8.07
C GLY A 151 29.90 10.49 -9.28
N GLY A 152 29.12 11.57 -9.13
CA GLY A 152 28.97 12.57 -10.19
C GLY A 152 27.94 12.29 -11.29
N SER A 153 26.80 11.66 -10.97
CA SER A 153 25.64 11.68 -11.88
C SER A 153 24.34 11.94 -11.13
N THR A 154 23.62 12.97 -11.54
CA THR A 154 22.24 13.20 -11.13
C THR A 154 21.34 12.04 -11.57
N GLY A 155 20.31 11.79 -10.77
CA GLY A 155 19.27 10.81 -11.05
C GLY A 155 18.46 11.14 -12.30
N ARG A 156 17.79 10.12 -12.84
CA ARG A 156 16.86 10.21 -13.97
C ARG A 156 15.45 9.88 -13.51
N LEU A 157 14.47 10.36 -14.27
CA LEU A 157 13.06 10.32 -13.87
C LEU A 157 12.28 9.28 -14.70
N LEU A 158 11.52 8.44 -14.01
CA LEU A 158 10.87 7.25 -14.58
C LEU A 158 9.38 7.27 -14.23
N ILE A 159 8.55 7.64 -15.20
CA ILE A 159 7.11 7.81 -15.03
C ILE A 159 6.39 6.53 -15.51
N PHE A 160 5.64 5.88 -14.63
CA PHE A 160 4.84 4.71 -14.95
C PHE A 160 3.34 5.00 -14.76
N SER A 161 2.58 4.87 -15.85
CA SER A 161 1.11 4.92 -15.82
C SER A 161 0.51 3.69 -16.50
N ALA A 162 -0.69 3.29 -16.08
CA ALA A 162 -1.35 2.11 -16.61
C ALA A 162 -2.83 2.06 -16.24
N PRO A 163 -3.69 1.43 -17.06
CA PRO A 163 -5.04 1.07 -16.66
C PRO A 163 -5.05 0.11 -15.47
N SER A 164 -6.06 0.22 -14.61
CA SER A 164 -6.18 -0.65 -13.43
C SER A 164 -6.34 -2.13 -13.83
N GLY A 165 -5.34 -2.96 -13.47
CA GLY A 165 -5.28 -4.38 -13.83
C GLY A 165 -4.17 -4.75 -14.81
N SER A 166 -3.54 -3.78 -15.49
CA SER A 166 -2.48 -4.01 -16.50
C SER A 166 -1.12 -4.47 -15.96
N GLY A 167 -0.97 -4.65 -14.65
CA GLY A 167 0.22 -5.25 -14.02
C GLY A 167 1.41 -4.32 -13.75
N LYS A 168 1.30 -3.01 -14.02
CA LYS A 168 2.33 -1.98 -13.75
C LYS A 168 3.11 -2.21 -12.45
N SER A 169 2.43 -2.23 -11.31
CA SER A 169 3.10 -2.27 -10.01
C SER A 169 3.85 -3.60 -9.77
N THR A 170 3.44 -4.70 -10.42
CA THR A 170 4.19 -5.96 -10.42
C THR A 170 5.48 -5.88 -11.24
N ILE A 171 5.50 -5.11 -12.33
CA ILE A 171 6.71 -4.84 -13.11
C ILE A 171 7.65 -3.90 -12.34
N VAL A 172 7.12 -2.82 -11.75
CA VAL A 172 7.90 -1.85 -10.97
C VAL A 172 8.52 -2.49 -9.72
N GLN A 173 7.74 -3.26 -8.94
CA GLN A 173 8.27 -3.99 -7.78
C GLN A 173 9.33 -5.03 -8.16
N TRP A 174 9.17 -5.70 -9.30
CA TRP A 174 10.19 -6.62 -9.82
C TRP A 174 11.47 -5.91 -10.23
N LEU A 175 11.39 -4.76 -10.91
CA LEU A 175 12.55 -3.92 -11.24
C LEU A 175 13.30 -3.47 -9.97
N MET A 176 12.58 -2.93 -8.99
CA MET A 176 13.21 -2.44 -7.75
C MET A 176 13.84 -3.54 -6.90
N LYS A 177 13.29 -4.77 -6.95
CA LYS A 177 13.77 -5.91 -6.16
C LYS A 177 14.89 -6.70 -6.82
N GLU A 178 14.73 -7.06 -8.10
CA GLU A 178 15.68 -7.93 -8.81
C GLU A 178 16.79 -7.15 -9.54
N HIS A 179 16.63 -5.82 -9.71
CA HIS A 179 17.60 -4.94 -10.37
C HIS A 179 18.02 -3.72 -9.50
N PRO A 180 18.57 -3.94 -8.29
CA PRO A 180 19.01 -2.87 -7.39
C PRO A 180 20.13 -1.99 -7.98
N GLU A 181 20.87 -2.47 -8.98
CA GLU A 181 21.87 -1.71 -9.74
C GLU A 181 21.29 -0.48 -10.47
N LEU A 182 19.97 -0.46 -10.69
CA LEU A 182 19.25 0.66 -11.30
C LEU A 182 19.01 1.82 -10.31
N ASN A 183 19.33 1.67 -9.03
CA ASN A 183 19.13 2.66 -7.96
C ASN A 183 17.76 3.36 -8.00
N LEU A 184 16.69 2.55 -8.06
CA LEU A 184 15.31 3.01 -8.19
C LEU A 184 14.72 3.35 -6.82
N HIS A 185 14.14 4.55 -6.69
CA HIS A 185 13.44 4.99 -5.48
C HIS A 185 12.08 5.56 -5.84
N PHE A 186 11.03 5.25 -5.07
CA PHE A 186 9.73 5.89 -5.29
C PHE A 186 9.78 7.38 -4.95
N SER A 187 9.04 8.19 -5.70
CA SER A 187 8.70 9.55 -5.27
C SER A 187 7.66 9.47 -4.14
N ILE A 188 8.01 10.00 -2.97
CA ILE A 188 7.15 9.98 -1.78
C ILE A 188 6.24 11.20 -1.84
N SER A 189 4.96 10.99 -2.17
CA SER A 189 3.98 12.07 -2.27
C SER A 189 3.73 12.76 -0.92
N CYS A 190 3.29 14.02 -0.97
CA CYS A 190 2.68 14.68 0.18
C CYS A 190 1.21 14.33 0.31
N THR A 191 0.65 14.50 1.51
CA THR A 191 -0.79 14.50 1.74
C THR A 191 -1.16 15.40 2.93
N SER A 192 -2.37 15.95 2.94
CA SER A 192 -2.90 16.73 4.07
C SER A 192 -3.73 15.93 5.08
N ARG A 193 -3.85 14.60 4.90
CA ARG A 193 -4.42 13.72 5.93
C ARG A 193 -3.42 13.52 7.06
N ALA A 194 -3.92 13.16 8.24
CA ALA A 194 -3.06 12.64 9.31
C ALA A 194 -2.41 11.29 8.92
N PRO A 195 -1.23 10.97 9.49
CA PRO A 195 -0.69 9.61 9.48
C PRO A 195 -1.68 8.62 10.14
N ARG A 196 -1.63 7.37 9.69
CA ARG A 196 -2.45 6.25 10.19
C ARG A 196 -1.53 5.14 10.71
N GLY A 197 -1.97 4.43 11.77
CA GLY A 197 -1.26 3.26 12.29
C GLY A 197 0.20 3.56 12.67
N THR A 198 1.15 3.04 11.88
CA THR A 198 2.60 3.17 12.05
C THR A 198 3.29 4.03 10.97
N GLU A 199 2.52 4.77 10.17
CA GLU A 199 3.06 5.67 9.14
C GLU A 199 4.02 6.72 9.72
N GLN A 200 5.09 7.00 8.98
CA GLN A 200 6.17 7.89 9.35
C GLN A 200 6.39 8.95 8.26
N ASN A 201 6.47 10.22 8.70
CA ASN A 201 6.65 11.34 7.79
C ASN A 201 7.95 11.23 7.01
N GLY A 202 7.84 11.18 5.68
CA GLY A 202 8.97 11.03 4.76
C GLY A 202 9.38 9.58 4.51
N VAL A 203 8.60 8.59 4.97
CA VAL A 203 8.74 7.19 4.56
C VAL A 203 7.68 6.82 3.52
N GLU A 204 6.40 7.14 3.79
CA GLU A 204 5.30 6.72 2.90
C GLU A 204 4.48 7.90 2.36
N TYR A 205 4.32 8.94 3.19
CA TYR A 205 3.96 10.27 2.74
C TYR A 205 4.72 11.33 3.54
N PHE A 206 4.87 12.52 2.96
CA PHE A 206 5.10 13.73 3.74
C PHE A 206 3.74 14.27 4.21
N PHE A 207 3.54 14.27 5.52
CA PHE A 207 2.27 14.64 6.15
C PHE A 207 2.27 16.13 6.48
N LEU A 208 1.49 16.89 5.71
CA LEU A 208 1.31 18.33 5.86
C LEU A 208 -0.03 18.61 6.57
N THR A 209 -0.18 19.79 7.16
CA THR A 209 -1.53 20.31 7.43
C THR A 209 -2.22 20.72 6.12
N PRO A 210 -3.57 20.79 6.06
CA PRO A 210 -4.28 21.35 4.91
C PRO A 210 -3.86 22.79 4.60
N GLU A 211 -3.50 23.57 5.62
CA GLU A 211 -3.02 24.93 5.52
C GLU A 211 -1.63 25.01 4.85
N GLU A 212 -0.67 24.18 5.30
CA GLU A 212 0.65 24.07 4.66
C GLU A 212 0.54 23.54 3.22
N PHE A 213 -0.34 22.56 2.97
CA PHE A 213 -0.57 22.05 1.62
C PHE A 213 -1.12 23.15 0.70
N LYS A 214 -2.13 23.91 1.15
CA LYS A 214 -2.67 25.06 0.40
C LYS A 214 -1.62 26.16 0.18
N GLN A 215 -0.76 26.43 1.15
CA GLN A 215 0.33 27.39 0.99
C GLN A 215 1.33 26.90 -0.08
N LYS A 216 1.68 25.62 -0.08
CA LYS A 216 2.57 25.01 -1.09
C LYS A 216 1.93 24.95 -2.49
N ILE A 217 0.61 24.80 -2.59
CA ILE A 217 -0.15 25.02 -3.83
C ILE A 217 -0.02 26.48 -4.30
N ALA A 218 -0.27 27.45 -3.41
CA ALA A 218 -0.19 28.88 -3.74
C ALA A 218 1.22 29.34 -4.14
N ASN A 219 2.25 28.73 -3.56
CA ASN A 219 3.66 28.92 -3.91
C ASN A 219 4.08 28.20 -5.21
N GLY A 220 3.24 27.32 -5.75
CA GLY A 220 3.53 26.53 -6.95
C GLY A 220 4.56 25.40 -6.74
N GLU A 221 4.72 24.91 -5.51
CA GLU A 221 5.76 23.92 -5.15
C GLU A 221 5.48 22.49 -5.63
N PHE A 222 4.24 22.19 -6.03
CA PHE A 222 3.82 20.88 -6.52
C PHE A 222 4.05 20.70 -8.03
N LEU A 223 4.42 19.48 -8.43
CA LEU A 223 4.41 19.00 -9.83
C LEU A 223 2.97 18.71 -10.30
N GLU A 224 2.24 17.99 -9.46
CA GLU A 224 0.81 17.71 -9.56
C GLU A 224 0.21 17.65 -8.16
N TYR A 225 -1.10 17.83 -8.05
CA TYR A 225 -1.87 17.59 -6.83
C TYR A 225 -3.36 17.38 -7.17
N GLU A 226 -4.09 16.70 -6.29
CA GLU A 226 -5.54 16.52 -6.35
C GLU A 226 -6.17 16.69 -4.95
N GLU A 227 -7.30 17.41 -4.88
CA GLU A 227 -8.16 17.44 -3.68
C GLU A 227 -9.20 16.32 -3.79
N VAL A 228 -8.89 15.16 -3.21
CA VAL A 228 -9.71 13.95 -3.32
C VAL A 228 -10.99 14.06 -2.46
N TYR A 229 -10.88 14.76 -1.33
CA TYR A 229 -12.01 15.22 -0.52
C TYR A 229 -11.68 16.59 0.06
N LYS A 230 -12.69 17.33 0.53
CA LYS A 230 -12.49 18.63 1.17
C LYS A 230 -11.38 18.57 2.24
N ASP A 231 -10.39 19.45 2.10
CA ASP A 231 -9.21 19.57 2.97
C ASP A 231 -8.29 18.30 2.99
N ARG A 232 -8.48 17.35 2.07
CA ARG A 232 -7.66 16.13 1.85
C ARG A 232 -7.01 16.14 0.47
N PHE A 233 -5.85 16.78 0.40
CA PHE A 233 -5.00 16.84 -0.77
C PHE A 233 -3.99 15.69 -0.80
N TYR A 234 -3.57 15.33 -2.00
CA TYR A 234 -2.41 14.50 -2.31
C TYR A 234 -1.63 15.18 -3.44
N GLY A 235 -0.31 14.99 -3.51
CA GLY A 235 0.49 15.55 -4.62
C GLY A 235 1.99 15.54 -4.37
N THR A 236 2.77 15.65 -5.45
CA THR A 236 4.22 15.45 -5.45
C THR A 236 4.99 16.76 -5.45
N LEU A 237 5.87 16.98 -4.47
CA LEU A 237 6.67 18.21 -4.37
C LEU A 237 7.88 18.21 -5.30
N LYS A 238 8.13 19.36 -5.93
CA LYS A 238 9.32 19.59 -6.77
C LYS A 238 10.62 19.39 -6.00
N SER A 239 10.73 19.98 -4.80
CA SER A 239 11.95 19.85 -3.99
C SER A 239 12.24 18.41 -3.61
N GLN A 240 11.22 17.65 -3.19
CA GLN A 240 11.34 16.22 -2.84
C GLN A 240 11.94 15.41 -4.01
N VAL A 241 11.55 15.73 -5.24
CA VAL A 241 12.07 15.06 -6.45
C VAL A 241 13.47 15.54 -6.83
N GLU A 242 13.76 16.85 -6.85
CA GLU A 242 15.11 17.31 -7.16
C GLU A 242 16.13 16.87 -6.07
N ASP A 243 15.74 16.82 -4.79
CA ASP A 243 16.57 16.30 -3.69
C ASP A 243 17.00 14.84 -3.94
N GLN A 244 16.10 13.99 -4.47
CA GLN A 244 16.42 12.62 -4.85
C GLN A 244 17.35 12.57 -6.08
N ILE A 245 17.07 13.39 -7.10
CA ILE A 245 17.92 13.53 -8.30
C ILE A 245 19.34 13.94 -7.90
N GLU A 246 19.52 14.88 -6.97
CA GLU A 246 20.84 15.35 -6.51
C GLU A 246 21.60 14.26 -5.71
N ARG A 247 20.90 13.38 -4.99
CA ARG A 247 21.49 12.17 -4.38
C ARG A 247 21.83 11.06 -5.39
N GLY A 248 21.48 11.23 -6.66
CA GLY A 248 21.72 10.23 -7.72
C GLY A 248 20.68 9.10 -7.76
N GLU A 249 19.53 9.28 -7.10
CA GLU A 249 18.43 8.32 -7.07
C GLU A 249 17.60 8.44 -8.36
N ASN A 250 17.31 7.29 -9.01
CA ASN A 250 16.45 7.27 -10.18
C ASN A 250 14.98 7.22 -9.71
N VAL A 251 14.30 8.36 -9.80
CA VAL A 251 13.00 8.59 -9.19
C VAL A 251 11.89 7.93 -10.02
N VAL A 252 11.12 7.05 -9.37
CA VAL A 252 10.01 6.31 -9.93
C VAL A 252 8.69 6.93 -9.50
N PHE A 253 7.88 7.36 -10.48
CA PHE A 253 6.50 7.78 -10.25
C PHE A 253 5.55 6.66 -10.66
N ASP A 254 4.79 6.11 -9.70
CA ASP A 254 3.61 5.28 -9.98
C ASP A 254 2.38 6.21 -9.91
N VAL A 255 1.90 6.66 -11.08
CA VAL A 255 0.89 7.74 -11.19
C VAL A 255 -0.17 7.46 -12.27
N ASP A 256 -1.32 8.11 -12.12
CA ASP A 256 -2.40 8.13 -13.12
C ASP A 256 -1.96 8.79 -14.45
N VAL A 257 -2.76 8.63 -15.51
CA VAL A 257 -2.39 9.10 -16.85
C VAL A 257 -2.31 10.62 -16.99
N LYS A 258 -2.99 11.39 -16.13
CA LYS A 258 -2.88 12.85 -16.09
C LYS A 258 -1.63 13.27 -15.33
N GLY A 259 -1.40 12.68 -14.14
CA GLY A 259 -0.19 12.90 -13.36
C GLY A 259 1.06 12.59 -14.19
N GLY A 260 1.08 11.45 -14.88
CA GLY A 260 2.17 11.07 -15.78
C GLY A 260 2.41 12.07 -16.92
N CYS A 261 1.36 12.55 -17.59
CA CYS A 261 1.48 13.60 -18.60
C CYS A 261 1.99 14.93 -18.01
N ASN A 262 1.50 15.35 -16.84
CA ASN A 262 1.91 16.59 -16.19
C ASN A 262 3.39 16.56 -15.79
N ILE A 263 3.85 15.46 -15.20
CA ILE A 263 5.25 15.27 -14.79
C ILE A 263 6.15 15.19 -16.04
N LYS A 264 5.75 14.48 -17.11
CA LYS A 264 6.48 14.46 -18.38
C LYS A 264 6.54 15.85 -19.03
N GLN A 265 5.48 16.64 -18.98
CA GLN A 265 5.46 18.01 -19.48
C GLN A 265 6.38 18.94 -18.68
N PHE A 266 6.47 18.77 -17.35
CA PHE A 266 7.35 19.58 -16.50
C PHE A 266 8.84 19.23 -16.69
N TYR A 267 9.16 17.94 -16.84
CA TYR A 267 10.55 17.46 -16.92
C TYR A 267 11.12 17.31 -18.33
N GLY A 268 10.27 17.21 -19.35
CA GLY A 268 10.67 16.98 -20.73
C GLY A 268 11.56 15.74 -20.86
N ASP A 269 12.71 15.91 -21.51
CA ASP A 269 13.66 14.82 -21.79
C ASP A 269 14.45 14.37 -20.54
N ARG A 270 14.36 15.08 -19.40
CA ARG A 270 14.88 14.56 -18.12
C ARG A 270 14.11 13.34 -17.61
N ALA A 271 12.89 13.12 -18.11
CA ALA A 271 12.02 12.01 -17.73
C ALA A 271 11.67 11.11 -18.93
N MET A 272 11.69 9.80 -18.69
CA MET A 272 11.10 8.80 -19.57
C MET A 272 9.75 8.35 -19.01
N SER A 273 8.76 8.26 -19.89
CA SER A 273 7.39 7.88 -19.55
C SER A 273 7.00 6.57 -20.24
N ILE A 274 6.58 5.59 -19.43
CA ILE A 274 6.21 4.24 -19.85
C ILE A 274 4.75 3.99 -19.50
N PHE A 275 3.95 3.69 -20.53
CA PHE A 275 2.57 3.28 -20.38
C PHE A 275 2.44 1.76 -20.44
N VAL A 276 2.03 1.12 -19.35
CA VAL A 276 1.86 -0.35 -19.30
C VAL A 276 0.40 -0.71 -19.57
N GLN A 277 0.13 -1.42 -20.66
CA GLN A 277 -1.23 -1.74 -21.11
C GLN A 277 -1.47 -3.26 -21.27
N PRO A 278 -2.72 -3.74 -21.29
CA PRO A 278 -3.04 -5.14 -21.61
C PRO A 278 -3.06 -5.35 -23.14
N PRO A 279 -3.04 -6.59 -23.66
CA PRO A 279 -3.23 -6.84 -25.09
C PRO A 279 -4.54 -6.28 -25.62
N SER A 280 -5.61 -6.33 -24.81
CA SER A 280 -6.93 -5.83 -25.16
C SER A 280 -7.80 -5.59 -23.93
N ILE A 281 -8.95 -4.95 -24.14
CA ILE A 281 -10.00 -4.75 -23.13
C ILE A 281 -10.63 -6.07 -22.68
N GLU A 282 -10.70 -7.08 -23.55
CA GLU A 282 -11.21 -8.42 -23.23
C GLU A 282 -10.26 -9.17 -22.29
N GLU A 283 -8.94 -9.05 -22.49
CA GLU A 283 -7.96 -9.60 -21.55
C GLU A 283 -7.99 -8.83 -20.21
N LEU A 284 -8.16 -7.50 -20.23
CA LEU A 284 -8.31 -6.73 -19.00
C LEU A 284 -9.57 -7.16 -18.23
N ARG A 285 -10.69 -7.32 -18.93
CA ARG A 285 -11.95 -7.87 -18.40
C ARG A 285 -11.73 -9.27 -17.83
N ARG A 286 -10.99 -10.15 -18.52
CA ARG A 286 -10.64 -11.49 -18.03
C ARG A 286 -9.78 -11.45 -16.77
N ARG A 287 -8.80 -10.54 -16.69
CA ARG A 287 -7.93 -10.32 -15.51
C ARG A 287 -8.72 -9.77 -14.31
N LEU A 288 -9.66 -8.85 -14.53
CA LEU A 288 -10.53 -8.31 -13.47
C LEU A 288 -11.51 -9.38 -12.97
N ASN A 289 -12.22 -10.06 -13.88
CA ASN A 289 -13.09 -11.20 -13.56
C ASN A 289 -12.34 -12.29 -12.79
N GLY A 290 -11.15 -12.68 -13.28
CA GLY A 290 -10.32 -13.75 -12.72
C GLY A 290 -9.75 -13.47 -11.33
N ARG A 291 -9.75 -12.21 -10.87
CA ARG A 291 -9.41 -11.85 -9.49
C ARG A 291 -10.56 -12.11 -8.51
N GLY A 292 -11.81 -12.15 -8.98
CA GLY A 292 -12.99 -12.46 -8.15
C GLY A 292 -13.31 -11.46 -7.03
N THR A 293 -12.68 -10.28 -7.01
CA THR A 293 -12.82 -9.26 -5.95
C THR A 293 -13.78 -8.12 -6.28
N ASP A 294 -14.28 -8.05 -7.52
CA ASP A 294 -15.04 -6.93 -8.04
C ASP A 294 -16.43 -7.42 -8.48
N LEU A 295 -17.48 -6.63 -8.20
CA LEU A 295 -18.82 -6.88 -8.74
C LEU A 295 -18.86 -6.52 -10.24
N PRO A 296 -19.75 -7.11 -11.05
CA PRO A 296 -19.85 -6.82 -12.49
C PRO A 296 -19.92 -5.32 -12.82
N GLU A 297 -20.70 -4.55 -12.07
CA GLU A 297 -20.81 -3.08 -12.22
C GLU A 297 -19.48 -2.36 -11.96
N VAL A 298 -18.69 -2.81 -10.98
CA VAL A 298 -17.35 -2.27 -10.68
C VAL A 298 -16.36 -2.65 -11.78
N ILE A 299 -16.52 -3.81 -12.41
CA ILE A 299 -15.72 -4.23 -13.56
C ILE A 299 -16.05 -3.35 -14.78
N GLU A 300 -17.32 -3.09 -15.08
CA GLU A 300 -17.68 -2.14 -16.16
C GLU A 300 -17.15 -0.72 -15.88
N GLN A 301 -17.23 -0.23 -14.64
CA GLN A 301 -16.63 1.06 -14.25
C GLN A 301 -15.11 1.07 -14.46
N ARG A 302 -14.40 -0.01 -14.08
CA ARG A 302 -12.95 -0.16 -14.28
C ARG A 302 -12.58 -0.24 -15.75
N LEU A 303 -13.40 -0.88 -16.59
CA LEU A 303 -13.19 -0.95 -18.04
C LEU A 303 -13.52 0.38 -18.74
N ALA A 304 -14.52 1.12 -18.27
CA ALA A 304 -14.81 2.48 -18.73
C ALA A 304 -13.65 3.43 -18.38
N LYS A 305 -13.10 3.36 -17.16
CA LYS A 305 -11.89 4.10 -16.79
C LYS A 305 -10.69 3.66 -17.63
N ALA A 306 -10.52 2.35 -17.86
CA ALA A 306 -9.44 1.83 -18.68
C ALA A 306 -9.50 2.34 -20.13
N ASN A 307 -10.69 2.39 -20.75
CA ASN A 307 -10.85 2.99 -22.08
C ASN A 307 -10.43 4.46 -22.12
N TYR A 308 -10.75 5.24 -21.08
CA TYR A 308 -10.26 6.61 -20.93
C TYR A 308 -8.74 6.66 -20.76
N GLU A 309 -8.17 5.83 -19.88
CA GLU A 309 -6.73 5.76 -19.61
C GLU A 309 -5.92 5.32 -20.85
N LEU A 310 -6.41 4.34 -21.62
CA LEU A 310 -5.82 3.90 -22.89
C LEU A 310 -5.74 5.02 -23.94
N SER A 311 -6.66 6.00 -23.93
CA SER A 311 -6.60 7.14 -24.86
C SER A 311 -5.39 8.07 -24.63
N PHE A 312 -4.69 7.92 -23.51
CA PHE A 312 -3.46 8.66 -23.20
C PHE A 312 -2.19 7.91 -23.62
N ALA A 313 -2.26 6.61 -23.98
CA ALA A 313 -1.09 5.81 -24.34
C ALA A 313 -0.17 6.47 -25.39
N PRO A 314 -0.68 7.11 -26.47
CA PRO A 314 0.17 7.77 -27.47
C PRO A 314 0.89 9.05 -27.00
N LYS A 315 0.73 9.45 -25.73
CA LYS A 315 1.41 10.61 -25.11
C LYS A 315 2.63 10.21 -24.29
N PHE A 316 2.88 8.92 -24.12
CA PHE A 316 4.02 8.38 -23.38
C PHE A 316 5.14 8.01 -24.36
N ASP A 317 6.40 8.11 -23.92
CA ASP A 317 7.57 7.83 -24.76
C ASP A 317 7.60 6.37 -25.23
N HIS A 318 7.14 5.46 -24.36
CA HIS A 318 7.05 4.02 -24.64
C HIS A 318 5.72 3.43 -24.16
N ILE A 319 5.23 2.43 -24.89
CA ILE A 319 4.07 1.62 -24.53
C ILE A 319 4.53 0.16 -24.40
N VAL A 320 4.45 -0.40 -23.20
CA VAL A 320 4.76 -1.82 -22.94
C VAL A 320 3.46 -2.61 -22.87
N VAL A 321 3.31 -3.62 -23.73
CA VAL A 321 2.08 -4.41 -23.83
C VAL A 321 2.22 -5.70 -23.03
N ASN A 322 1.61 -5.74 -21.85
CA ASN A 322 1.68 -6.84 -20.89
C ASN A 322 0.81 -8.04 -21.31
N ASN A 323 1.20 -8.67 -22.41
CA ASN A 323 0.63 -9.92 -22.93
C ASN A 323 1.06 -11.10 -22.05
N ASP A 324 2.38 -11.24 -21.92
CA ASP A 324 3.08 -12.08 -20.96
C ASP A 324 3.86 -11.19 -19.98
N LEU A 325 3.82 -11.54 -18.71
CA LEU A 325 4.41 -10.74 -17.63
C LEU A 325 5.95 -10.75 -17.69
N GLU A 326 6.57 -11.88 -18.03
CA GLU A 326 8.03 -11.96 -18.06
C GLU A 326 8.61 -11.22 -19.27
N THR A 327 7.98 -11.34 -20.44
CA THR A 327 8.30 -10.53 -21.61
C THR A 327 8.19 -9.03 -21.31
N ALA A 328 7.09 -8.59 -20.71
CA ALA A 328 6.86 -7.17 -20.39
C ALA A 328 7.86 -6.62 -19.34
N LYS A 329 8.24 -7.42 -18.34
CA LYS A 329 9.33 -7.10 -17.41
C LYS A 329 10.66 -6.88 -18.14
N GLN A 330 11.07 -7.85 -18.95
CA GLN A 330 12.37 -7.83 -19.64
C GLN A 330 12.43 -6.75 -20.73
N GLU A 331 11.29 -6.38 -21.33
CA GLU A 331 11.15 -5.21 -22.21
C GLU A 331 11.33 -3.91 -21.43
N THR A 332 10.58 -3.72 -20.35
CA THR A 332 10.67 -2.53 -19.47
C THR A 332 12.08 -2.33 -18.93
N HIS A 333 12.75 -3.42 -18.53
CA HIS A 333 14.12 -3.38 -18.03
C HIS A 333 15.12 -2.87 -19.09
N LYS A 334 14.99 -3.31 -20.35
CA LYS A 334 15.84 -2.84 -21.46
C LYS A 334 15.62 -1.35 -21.76
N LEU A 335 14.38 -0.86 -21.66
CA LEU A 335 14.08 0.57 -21.79
C LEU A 335 14.77 1.38 -20.69
N LEU A 336 14.69 0.92 -19.43
CA LEU A 336 15.38 1.54 -18.30
C LEU A 336 16.90 1.55 -18.48
N ILE A 337 17.53 0.40 -18.78
CA ILE A 337 18.99 0.34 -19.06
C ILE A 337 19.38 1.32 -20.16
N SER A 338 18.62 1.39 -21.26
CA SER A 338 18.89 2.31 -22.37
C SER A 338 18.86 3.76 -21.91
N PHE A 339 17.76 4.19 -21.27
CA PHE A 339 17.57 5.57 -20.82
C PHE A 339 18.56 6.01 -19.72
N LEU A 340 18.89 5.12 -18.78
CA LEU A 340 19.80 5.42 -17.67
C LEU A 340 21.27 5.47 -18.11
N ASN A 341 21.63 4.82 -19.21
CA ASN A 341 22.98 4.84 -19.80
C ASN A 341 23.16 5.92 -20.88
N ASN A 342 22.09 6.34 -21.57
CA ASN A 342 22.10 7.48 -22.50
C ASN A 342 22.14 8.81 -21.72
N ARG A 343 23.31 9.10 -21.16
CA ARG A 343 23.54 10.20 -20.21
C ARG A 343 23.88 11.52 -20.88
#